data_AF-A0A258S5A2-F1
#
_entry.id   AF-A0A258S5A2-F1
#
_cell.length_a   1.000
_cell.length_b   1.000
_cell.length_c   1.000
_cell.angle_alpha   90.00
_cell.angle_beta   90.00
_cell.angle_gamma   90.00
#
_symmetry.space_group_name_H-M   'P 1'
#
loop_
_entity.id
_entity.type
_entity.pdbx_description
1 polymer ?
#
loop_
_entity_poly.entity_id
_entity_poly.type
_entity_poly.pdbx_seq_one_letter_code
_entity_poly.pdbx_strand_id
1 'polypeptide(L)'
;TGVKTEAFAIEVNQDGTKGYHSVLYVKADSPYKSIEDLKGKNLCLVDPNSTSGNNVPRYALSKMGITPDAYFSKVVYAGSHENAVIAVQQGTCDAAFNWWNDENESNLMRMDRKGMAKYADYRIIYKSDLIVNSPYAYLTDLPDDLKAKIREAFFSIQKNDKAAFDKIYEGKAQPWQPVDNAAYKPVIELIKFVDELRKKKAS
;
A
#
# COMPACT_ATOMS: atom_id res chain seq x y z
N THR A 1 -4.33 -22.21 0.99
CA THR A 1 -3.99 -22.36 -0.45
C THR A 1 -2.88 -21.39 -0.75
N GLY A 2 -1.93 -21.79 -1.59
CA GLY A 2 -0.75 -20.98 -1.91
C GLY A 2 0.45 -21.88 -2.17
N VAL A 3 1.33 -21.45 -3.06
CA VAL A 3 2.61 -22.13 -3.29
C VAL A 3 3.55 -21.78 -2.13
N LYS A 4 4.38 -22.72 -1.70
CA LYS A 4 5.37 -22.45 -0.64
C LYS A 4 6.47 -21.57 -1.22
N THR A 5 6.68 -20.41 -0.58
CA THR A 5 7.67 -19.42 -1.01
C THR A 5 8.59 -19.00 0.12
N GLU A 6 9.79 -18.56 -0.24
CA GLU A 6 10.80 -18.02 0.66
C GLU A 6 11.20 -16.62 0.18
N ALA A 7 10.87 -15.59 0.96
CA ALA A 7 11.34 -14.23 0.73
C ALA A 7 12.84 -14.16 1.02
N PHE A 8 13.58 -13.48 0.15
CA PHE A 8 15.04 -13.38 0.27
C PHE A 8 15.57 -11.94 0.16
N ALA A 9 14.82 -11.05 -0.49
CA ALA A 9 15.14 -9.64 -0.64
C ALA A 9 13.88 -8.76 -0.50
N ILE A 10 14.06 -7.53 -0.03
CA ILE A 10 13.00 -6.54 0.15
C ILE A 10 13.38 -5.21 -0.50
N GLU A 11 12.38 -4.52 -1.04
CA GLU A 11 12.49 -3.14 -1.52
C GLU A 11 12.72 -2.15 -0.36
N VAL A 12 13.65 -1.22 -0.56
CA VAL A 12 14.00 -0.19 0.42
C VAL A 12 13.78 1.18 -0.20
N ASN A 13 12.97 2.00 0.46
CA ASN A 13 12.66 3.36 0.02
C ASN A 13 13.89 4.25 0.08
N GLN A 14 13.87 5.42 -0.58
CA GLN A 14 15.00 6.37 -0.57
C GLN A 14 15.43 6.78 0.84
N ASP A 15 14.47 6.92 1.76
CA ASP A 15 14.67 7.28 3.16
C ASP A 15 15.21 6.11 4.03
N GLY A 16 15.40 4.94 3.43
CA GLY A 16 15.90 3.73 4.10
C GLY A 16 14.82 2.86 4.74
N THR A 17 13.54 3.28 4.69
CA THR A 17 12.44 2.47 5.23
C THR A 17 12.13 1.26 4.36
N LYS A 18 11.62 0.20 4.98
CA LYS A 18 11.27 -1.09 4.33
C LYS A 18 9.76 -1.30 4.30
N GLY A 19 9.03 -0.22 4.12
CA GLY A 19 7.59 -0.23 4.22
C GLY A 19 6.98 1.11 3.92
N TYR A 20 5.66 1.14 3.97
CA TYR A 20 4.85 2.30 3.65
C TYR A 20 3.57 2.26 4.48
N HIS A 21 2.76 3.29 4.39
CA HIS A 21 1.51 3.39 5.13
C HIS A 21 0.32 3.49 4.18
N SER A 22 -0.81 2.99 4.66
CA SER A 22 -2.12 3.37 4.15
C SER A 22 -2.55 4.65 4.86
N VAL A 23 -2.86 5.70 4.10
CA VAL A 23 -3.34 6.98 4.64
C VAL A 23 -4.73 7.30 4.10
N LEU A 24 -5.54 8.00 4.91
CA LEU A 24 -6.85 8.49 4.51
C LEU A 24 -6.79 9.98 4.21
N TYR A 25 -6.96 10.34 2.95
CA TYR A 25 -7.03 11.72 2.51
C TYR A 25 -8.46 12.25 2.52
N VAL A 26 -8.62 13.50 2.95
CA VAL A 26 -9.80 14.35 2.76
C VAL A 26 -9.36 15.67 2.14
N LYS A 27 -10.29 16.49 1.63
CA LYS A 27 -9.96 17.87 1.23
C LYS A 27 -9.45 18.66 2.43
N ALA A 28 -8.43 19.50 2.24
CA ALA A 28 -7.81 20.28 3.31
C ALA A 28 -8.81 21.24 4.00
N ASP A 29 -9.72 21.82 3.23
CA ASP A 29 -10.78 22.73 3.70
C ASP A 29 -12.01 22.01 4.28
N SER A 30 -12.07 20.68 4.21
CA SER A 30 -13.18 19.91 4.79
C SER A 30 -13.21 20.01 6.33
N PRO A 31 -14.39 19.88 6.94
CA PRO A 31 -14.53 19.87 8.39
C PRO A 31 -13.99 18.58 9.02
N TYR A 32 -13.73 17.52 8.24
CA TYR A 32 -13.35 16.20 8.73
C TYR A 32 -11.92 16.17 9.28
N LYS A 33 -11.75 15.76 10.53
CA LYS A 33 -10.46 15.67 11.23
C LYS A 33 -10.13 14.26 11.69
N SER A 34 -11.11 13.37 11.77
CA SER A 34 -10.92 11.97 12.11
C SER A 34 -11.86 11.04 11.32
N ILE A 35 -11.69 9.72 11.46
CA ILE A 35 -12.56 8.72 10.81
C ILE A 35 -14.00 8.83 11.34
N GLU A 36 -14.16 9.23 12.60
CA GLU A 36 -15.46 9.43 13.26
C GLU A 36 -16.34 10.44 12.51
N ASP A 37 -15.72 11.51 12.00
CA ASP A 37 -16.41 12.56 11.24
C ASP A 37 -16.96 12.09 9.88
N LEU A 38 -16.51 10.92 9.40
CA LEU A 38 -16.90 10.37 8.10
C LEU A 38 -18.11 9.44 8.16
N LYS A 39 -18.79 9.32 9.31
CA LYS A 39 -20.02 8.53 9.39
C LYS A 39 -21.07 9.07 8.42
N GLY A 40 -21.63 8.19 7.58
CA GLY A 40 -22.60 8.56 6.56
C GLY A 40 -22.02 9.34 5.38
N LYS A 41 -20.69 9.41 5.24
CA LYS A 41 -20.00 10.04 4.10
C LYS A 41 -19.62 9.03 3.04
N ASN A 42 -19.17 9.51 1.89
CA ASN A 42 -18.73 8.65 0.79
C ASN A 42 -17.24 8.34 0.93
N LEU A 43 -16.89 7.05 0.95
CA LEU A 43 -15.52 6.57 0.98
C LEU A 43 -15.12 6.03 -0.39
N CYS A 44 -13.97 6.46 -0.90
CA CYS A 44 -13.31 5.84 -2.04
C CYS A 44 -12.20 4.89 -1.57
N LEU A 45 -12.27 3.66 -2.06
CA LEU A 45 -11.19 2.68 -2.04
C LEU A 45 -10.60 2.59 -3.45
N VAL A 46 -9.39 2.05 -3.56
CA VAL A 46 -8.68 1.97 -4.85
C VAL A 46 -9.22 0.83 -5.69
N ASP A 47 -8.91 -0.40 -5.32
CA ASP A 47 -9.26 -1.63 -6.02
C ASP A 47 -9.44 -2.77 -4.99
N PRO A 48 -10.31 -3.78 -5.24
CA PRO A 48 -10.53 -4.90 -4.31
C PRO A 48 -9.29 -5.72 -3.95
N ASN A 49 -8.23 -5.68 -4.75
CA ASN A 49 -6.95 -6.36 -4.49
C ASN A 49 -5.86 -5.42 -3.97
N SER A 50 -6.13 -4.11 -3.86
CA SER A 50 -5.14 -3.16 -3.35
C SER A 50 -4.86 -3.38 -1.86
N THR A 51 -3.58 -3.51 -1.50
CA THR A 51 -3.14 -3.65 -0.11
C THR A 51 -3.43 -2.37 0.69
N SER A 52 -2.82 -1.24 0.32
CA SER A 52 -3.00 0.05 1.01
C SER A 52 -4.31 0.75 0.68
N GLY A 53 -4.87 0.54 -0.50
CA GLY A 53 -6.08 1.21 -0.95
C GLY A 53 -7.39 0.48 -0.61
N ASN A 54 -7.33 -0.74 -0.04
CA ASN A 54 -8.53 -1.50 0.33
C ASN A 54 -8.31 -2.46 1.52
N ASN A 55 -7.35 -3.39 1.44
CA ASN A 55 -7.23 -4.46 2.43
C ASN A 55 -6.83 -3.94 3.81
N VAL A 56 -5.73 -3.18 3.89
CA VAL A 56 -5.28 -2.53 5.13
C VAL A 56 -6.34 -1.58 5.70
N PRO A 57 -6.96 -0.69 4.89
CA PRO A 57 -8.10 0.11 5.35
C PRO A 57 -9.22 -0.70 6.00
N ARG A 58 -9.67 -1.79 5.35
CA ARG A 58 -10.74 -2.63 5.90
C ARG A 58 -10.34 -3.30 7.21
N TYR A 59 -9.10 -3.78 7.29
CA TYR A 59 -8.58 -4.37 8.52
C TYR A 59 -8.48 -3.34 9.65
N ALA A 60 -7.93 -2.16 9.37
CA ALA A 60 -7.85 -1.06 10.32
C ALA A 60 -9.22 -0.63 10.83
N LEU A 61 -10.18 -0.41 9.94
CA LEU A 61 -11.55 -0.06 10.30
C LEU A 61 -12.22 -1.16 11.13
N SER A 62 -11.98 -2.43 10.82
CA SER A 62 -12.54 -3.54 11.60
C SER A 62 -12.02 -3.57 13.04
N LYS A 63 -10.74 -3.21 13.27
CA LYS A 63 -10.18 -3.07 14.62
C LYS A 63 -10.80 -1.93 15.40
N MET A 64 -11.36 -0.93 14.71
CA MET A 64 -12.13 0.17 15.29
C MET A 64 -13.62 -0.18 15.49
N GLY A 65 -14.04 -1.41 15.18
CA GLY A 65 -15.45 -1.81 15.19
C GLY A 65 -16.26 -1.21 14.03
N ILE A 66 -15.60 -0.66 13.01
CA ILE A 66 -16.24 -0.03 11.86
C ILE A 66 -16.37 -1.05 10.72
N THR A 67 -17.62 -1.34 10.33
CA THR A 67 -17.93 -2.03 9.08
C THR A 67 -18.16 -1.00 7.98
N PRO A 68 -17.30 -0.91 6.95
CA PRO A 68 -17.38 0.18 5.97
C PRO A 68 -18.75 0.33 5.32
N ASP A 69 -19.34 -0.78 4.90
CA ASP A 69 -20.62 -0.80 4.18
C ASP A 69 -21.83 -0.40 5.05
N ALA A 70 -21.66 -0.36 6.38
CA ALA A 70 -22.68 0.11 7.32
C ALA A 70 -22.38 1.51 7.90
N TYR A 71 -21.12 1.94 7.84
CA TYR A 71 -20.64 3.17 8.45
C TYR A 71 -20.64 4.34 7.47
N PHE A 72 -20.22 4.09 6.23
CA PHE A 72 -20.22 5.07 5.15
C PHE A 72 -21.55 5.00 4.38
N SER A 73 -21.98 6.12 3.80
CA SER A 73 -23.17 6.14 2.93
C SER A 73 -22.93 5.37 1.64
N LYS A 74 -21.71 5.47 1.11
CA LYS A 74 -21.24 4.71 -0.06
C LYS A 74 -19.78 4.33 0.10
N VAL A 75 -19.45 3.12 -0.34
CA VAL A 75 -18.06 2.67 -0.54
C VAL A 75 -17.86 2.41 -2.03
N VAL A 76 -16.98 3.18 -2.65
CA VAL A 76 -16.75 3.20 -4.10
C VAL A 76 -15.35 2.68 -4.40
N TYR A 77 -15.22 1.82 -5.41
CA TYR A 77 -13.92 1.46 -5.97
C TYR A 77 -13.58 2.41 -7.13
N ALA A 78 -12.53 3.21 -6.98
CA ALA A 78 -12.13 4.21 -7.95
C ALA A 78 -11.29 3.63 -9.12
N GLY A 79 -10.81 2.39 -8.98
CA GLY A 79 -10.04 1.65 -9.98
C GLY A 79 -8.54 1.96 -9.99
N SER A 80 -8.12 3.16 -9.54
CA SER A 80 -6.71 3.52 -9.40
C SER A 80 -6.47 4.47 -8.23
N HIS A 81 -5.20 4.59 -7.82
CA HIS A 81 -4.80 5.50 -6.74
C HIS A 81 -5.05 6.96 -7.13
N GLU A 82 -4.77 7.31 -8.38
CA GLU A 82 -5.02 8.64 -8.93
C GLU A 82 -6.50 8.97 -8.99
N ASN A 83 -7.34 8.03 -9.45
CA ASN A 83 -8.77 8.22 -9.51
C ASN A 83 -9.39 8.38 -8.12
N ALA A 84 -8.87 7.67 -7.10
CA ALA A 84 -9.34 7.81 -5.73
C ALA A 84 -9.10 9.24 -5.18
N VAL A 85 -7.94 9.82 -5.48
CA VAL A 85 -7.63 11.23 -5.13
C VAL A 85 -8.52 12.20 -5.91
N ILE A 86 -8.66 12.00 -7.23
CA ILE A 86 -9.51 12.84 -8.09
C ILE A 86 -10.98 12.79 -7.65
N ALA A 87 -11.48 11.63 -7.22
CA ALA A 87 -12.85 11.49 -6.74
C ALA A 87 -13.11 12.32 -5.47
N VAL A 88 -12.11 12.48 -4.60
CA VAL A 88 -12.17 13.40 -3.44
C VAL A 88 -12.14 14.85 -3.91
N GLN A 89 -11.28 15.18 -4.87
CA GLN A 89 -11.21 16.53 -5.45
C GLN A 89 -12.57 16.99 -6.00
N GLN A 90 -13.25 16.10 -6.71
CA GLN A 90 -14.53 16.32 -7.38
C GLN A 90 -15.74 16.23 -6.43
N GLY A 91 -15.53 15.82 -5.17
CA GLY A 91 -16.62 15.63 -4.20
C GLY A 91 -17.50 14.40 -4.47
N THR A 92 -17.06 13.48 -5.33
CA THR A 92 -17.72 12.16 -5.50
C THR A 92 -17.57 11.34 -4.21
N CYS A 93 -16.37 11.42 -3.61
CA CYS A 93 -16.05 10.86 -2.31
C CYS A 93 -15.64 11.99 -1.36
N ASP A 94 -15.93 11.81 -0.07
CA ASP A 94 -15.48 12.71 1.00
C ASP A 94 -14.05 12.37 1.45
N ALA A 95 -13.67 11.10 1.34
CA ALA A 95 -12.36 10.60 1.74
C ALA A 95 -11.88 9.47 0.82
N ALA A 96 -10.56 9.30 0.71
CA ALA A 96 -9.95 8.21 -0.06
C ALA A 96 -8.70 7.63 0.62
N PHE A 97 -8.61 6.30 0.66
CA PHE A 97 -7.40 5.61 1.10
C PHE A 97 -6.35 5.53 -0.02
N ASN A 98 -5.08 5.70 0.33
CA ASN A 98 -3.97 5.63 -0.62
C ASN A 98 -2.65 5.21 0.06
N TRP A 99 -1.61 4.94 -0.74
CA TRP A 99 -0.27 4.69 -0.24
C TRP A 99 0.52 5.98 0.02
N TRP A 100 1.35 5.93 1.06
CA TRP A 100 2.22 7.03 1.49
C TRP A 100 3.49 6.45 2.12
N ASN A 101 4.67 6.85 1.65
CA ASN A 101 5.94 6.44 2.25
C ASN A 101 6.36 7.46 3.31
N ASP A 102 6.50 8.71 2.87
CA ASP A 102 6.93 9.84 3.69
C ASP A 102 6.39 11.17 3.11
N GLU A 103 6.74 12.29 3.74
CA GLU A 103 6.31 13.64 3.34
C GLU A 103 6.80 14.05 1.93
N ASN A 104 7.83 13.40 1.41
CA ASN A 104 8.39 13.63 0.09
C ASN A 104 7.96 12.58 -0.93
N GLU A 105 7.39 11.45 -0.53
CA GLU A 105 7.04 10.38 -1.45
C GLU A 105 5.71 9.70 -1.09
N SER A 106 4.70 9.97 -1.91
CA SER A 106 3.35 9.40 -1.81
C SER A 106 2.67 9.45 -3.18
N ASN A 107 1.54 8.77 -3.32
CA ASN A 107 0.75 8.88 -4.55
C ASN A 107 0.38 10.34 -4.85
N LEU A 108 -0.07 11.06 -3.82
CA LEU A 108 -0.49 12.44 -3.96
C LEU A 108 0.70 13.33 -4.34
N MET A 109 1.89 13.11 -3.77
CA MET A 109 3.09 13.86 -4.14
C MET A 109 3.52 13.59 -5.60
N ARG A 110 3.36 12.34 -6.07
CA ARG A 110 3.59 12.02 -7.50
C ARG A 110 2.59 12.73 -8.40
N MET A 111 1.33 12.77 -8.00
CA MET A 111 0.29 13.50 -8.74
C MET A 111 0.57 15.00 -8.78
N ASP A 112 1.05 15.59 -7.69
CA ASP A 112 1.41 17.01 -7.61
C ASP A 112 2.54 17.36 -8.57
N ARG A 113 3.62 16.57 -8.57
CA ARG A 113 4.73 16.71 -9.54
C ARG A 113 4.28 16.63 -11.01
N LYS A 114 3.19 15.89 -11.28
CA LYS A 114 2.60 15.72 -12.61
C LYS A 114 1.49 16.75 -12.92
N GLY A 115 1.18 17.65 -12.00
CA GLY A 115 0.11 18.65 -12.16
C GLY A 115 -1.31 18.05 -12.16
N MET A 116 -1.50 16.84 -11.64
CA MET A 116 -2.80 16.15 -11.63
C MET A 116 -3.67 16.55 -10.42
N ALA A 117 -3.05 16.75 -9.26
CA ALA A 117 -3.72 17.18 -8.03
C ALA A 117 -2.69 17.86 -7.11
N LYS A 118 -3.05 18.96 -6.45
CA LYS A 118 -2.11 19.68 -5.57
C LYS A 118 -2.06 19.04 -4.20
N TYR A 119 -0.86 18.78 -3.66
CA TYR A 119 -0.72 18.17 -2.33
C TYR A 119 -1.42 18.99 -1.24
N ALA A 120 -1.29 20.33 -1.31
CA ALA A 120 -1.86 21.27 -0.34
C ALA A 120 -3.39 21.28 -0.28
N ASP A 121 -4.09 20.74 -1.29
CA ASP A 121 -5.55 20.70 -1.32
C ASP A 121 -6.12 19.54 -0.47
N TYR A 122 -5.26 18.72 0.15
CA TYR A 122 -5.64 17.54 0.92
C TYR A 122 -5.03 17.54 2.32
N ARG A 123 -5.64 16.77 3.22
CA ARG A 123 -5.14 16.49 4.57
C ARG A 123 -5.25 14.99 4.85
N ILE A 124 -4.23 14.43 5.49
CA ILE A 124 -4.27 13.09 6.06
C ILE A 124 -4.96 13.16 7.43
N ILE A 125 -6.01 12.37 7.62
CA ILE A 125 -6.74 12.28 8.91
C ILE A 125 -6.59 10.91 9.59
N TYR A 126 -5.97 9.96 8.91
CA TYR A 126 -5.61 8.65 9.46
C TYR A 126 -4.38 8.11 8.75
N LYS A 127 -3.53 7.42 9.51
CA LYS A 127 -2.36 6.69 9.01
C LYS A 127 -2.31 5.31 9.68
N SER A 128 -2.15 4.26 8.89
CA SER A 128 -2.04 2.89 9.39
C SER A 128 -0.69 2.62 10.07
N ASP A 129 -0.58 1.46 10.71
CA ASP A 129 0.72 0.85 11.01
C ASP A 129 1.52 0.63 9.72
N LEU A 130 2.83 0.41 9.88
CA LEU A 130 3.74 0.17 8.77
C LEU A 130 3.37 -1.12 8.01
N ILE A 131 3.19 -1.00 6.71
CA ILE A 131 3.01 -2.10 5.76
C ILE A 131 4.40 -2.44 5.23
N VAL A 132 4.85 -3.67 5.43
CA VAL A 132 6.14 -4.13 4.88
C VAL A 132 6.14 -4.05 3.35
N ASN A 133 7.25 -3.57 2.78
CA ASN A 133 7.44 -3.45 1.33
C ASN A 133 7.45 -4.82 0.65
N SER A 134 7.22 -4.80 -0.67
CA SER A 134 7.15 -6.00 -1.51
C SER A 134 8.39 -6.89 -1.33
N PRO A 135 8.20 -8.21 -1.14
CA PRO A 135 9.30 -9.17 -1.20
C PRO A 135 9.64 -9.50 -2.63
N TYR A 136 10.91 -9.84 -2.84
CA TYR A 136 11.29 -10.84 -3.82
C TYR A 136 11.39 -12.19 -3.13
N ALA A 137 10.77 -13.20 -3.75
CA ALA A 137 10.66 -14.53 -3.19
C ALA A 137 10.94 -15.62 -4.23
N TYR A 138 11.42 -16.75 -3.75
CA TYR A 138 11.60 -17.98 -4.51
C TYR A 138 10.51 -18.99 -4.17
N LEU A 139 10.30 -19.97 -5.03
CA LEU A 139 9.64 -21.21 -4.63
C LEU A 139 10.58 -21.97 -3.68
N THR A 140 10.03 -22.56 -2.62
CA THR A 140 10.85 -23.32 -1.66
C THR A 140 11.55 -24.52 -2.29
N ASP A 141 10.97 -25.07 -3.36
CA ASP A 141 11.40 -26.31 -3.99
C ASP A 141 12.43 -26.07 -5.12
N LEU A 142 12.86 -24.82 -5.33
CA LEU A 142 13.97 -24.52 -6.22
C LEU A 142 15.29 -25.14 -5.70
N PRO A 143 16.17 -25.67 -6.56
CA PRO A 143 17.49 -26.14 -6.16
C PRO A 143 18.30 -25.06 -5.45
N ASP A 144 19.04 -25.44 -4.41
CA ASP A 144 19.78 -24.48 -3.57
C ASP A 144 20.88 -23.73 -4.34
N ASP A 145 21.49 -24.37 -5.35
CA ASP A 145 22.48 -23.72 -6.22
C ASP A 145 21.84 -22.61 -7.06
N LEU A 146 20.59 -22.81 -7.50
CA LEU A 146 19.84 -21.81 -8.24
C LEU A 146 19.39 -20.67 -7.33
N LYS A 147 18.91 -20.96 -6.11
CA LYS A 147 18.60 -19.91 -5.12
C LYS A 147 19.82 -19.04 -4.82
N ALA A 148 20.99 -19.67 -4.65
CA ALA A 148 22.25 -18.96 -4.41
C ALA A 148 22.62 -18.03 -5.58
N LYS A 149 22.54 -18.52 -6.82
CA LYS A 149 22.81 -17.71 -8.04
C LYS A 149 21.85 -16.54 -8.18
N ILE A 150 20.55 -16.73 -7.93
CA ILE A 150 19.59 -15.61 -8.01
C ILE A 150 19.89 -14.59 -6.90
N ARG A 151 20.19 -15.04 -5.68
CA ARG A 151 20.52 -14.17 -4.56
C ARG A 151 21.75 -13.32 -4.87
N GLU A 152 22.79 -13.94 -5.41
CA GLU A 152 23.99 -13.26 -5.87
C GLU A 152 23.67 -12.21 -6.95
N ALA A 153 22.87 -12.55 -7.96
CA ALA A 153 22.49 -11.62 -9.02
C ALA A 153 21.76 -10.38 -8.48
N PHE A 154 20.82 -10.58 -7.55
CA PHE A 154 20.06 -9.48 -6.93
C PHE A 154 20.94 -8.55 -6.11
N PHE A 155 21.81 -9.08 -5.25
CA PHE A 155 22.64 -8.23 -4.37
C PHE A 155 23.91 -7.71 -5.04
N SER A 156 24.28 -8.23 -6.22
CA SER A 156 25.44 -7.74 -6.97
C SER A 156 25.08 -6.69 -8.02
N ILE A 157 23.82 -6.60 -8.47
CA ILE A 157 23.43 -5.70 -9.58
C ILE A 157 23.75 -4.24 -9.31
N GLN A 158 23.59 -3.74 -8.08
CA GLN A 158 23.87 -2.33 -7.79
C GLN A 158 25.36 -1.99 -7.97
N LYS A 159 26.25 -2.96 -7.67
CA LYS A 159 27.69 -2.83 -7.86
C LYS A 159 28.09 -3.05 -9.32
N ASN A 160 27.49 -4.05 -9.96
CA ASN A 160 27.88 -4.51 -11.29
C ASN A 160 27.26 -3.68 -12.43
N ASP A 161 26.06 -3.15 -12.22
CA ASP A 161 25.31 -2.34 -13.18
C ASP A 161 24.33 -1.39 -12.45
N LYS A 162 24.90 -0.33 -11.85
CA LYS A 162 24.12 0.70 -11.16
C LYS A 162 23.06 1.34 -12.08
N ALA A 163 23.36 1.53 -13.36
CA ALA A 163 22.44 2.16 -14.30
C ALA A 163 21.21 1.27 -14.56
N ALA A 164 21.38 -0.05 -14.65
CA ALA A 164 20.26 -0.98 -14.73
C ALA A 164 19.43 -0.97 -13.44
N PHE A 165 20.06 -1.00 -12.27
CA PHE A 165 19.36 -0.93 -10.99
C PHE A 165 18.53 0.36 -10.86
N ASP A 166 19.13 1.52 -11.18
CA ASP A 166 18.46 2.81 -11.10
C ASP A 166 17.24 2.89 -12.02
N LYS A 167 17.24 2.20 -13.17
CA LYS A 167 16.08 2.14 -14.07
C LYS A 167 14.89 1.39 -13.47
N ILE A 168 15.10 0.45 -12.56
CA ILE A 168 14.01 -0.33 -11.94
C ILE A 168 13.10 0.60 -11.11
N TYR A 169 13.71 1.57 -10.41
CA TYR A 169 13.01 2.45 -9.47
C TYR A 169 13.13 3.93 -9.82
N GLU A 170 13.56 4.28 -11.04
CA GLU A 170 13.87 5.66 -11.44
C GLU A 170 14.86 6.37 -10.49
N GLY A 171 15.79 5.63 -9.88
CA GLY A 171 16.71 6.13 -8.86
C GLY A 171 16.06 6.42 -7.50
N LYS A 172 14.80 6.00 -7.30
CA LYS A 172 14.00 6.26 -6.10
C LYS A 172 13.92 5.10 -5.12
N ALA A 173 14.92 4.21 -5.13
CA ALA A 173 15.05 3.16 -4.14
C ALA A 173 16.50 3.04 -3.69
N GLN A 174 16.67 2.66 -2.42
CA GLN A 174 17.92 2.16 -1.90
C GLN A 174 18.14 0.71 -2.35
N PRO A 175 19.36 0.18 -2.20
CA PRO A 175 19.65 -1.21 -2.56
C PRO A 175 18.74 -2.17 -1.81
N TRP A 176 18.34 -3.25 -2.48
CA TRP A 176 17.59 -4.30 -1.82
C TRP A 176 18.35 -4.83 -0.62
N GLN A 177 17.60 -5.16 0.43
CA GLN A 177 18.18 -5.74 1.64
C GLN A 177 17.69 -7.16 1.84
N PRO A 178 18.46 -8.01 2.55
CA PRO A 178 18.00 -9.34 2.89
C PRO A 178 16.77 -9.28 3.80
N VAL A 179 15.86 -10.21 3.58
CA VAL A 179 14.65 -10.40 4.39
C VAL A 179 14.32 -11.89 4.44
N ASP A 180 13.46 -12.28 5.38
CA ASP A 180 12.88 -13.61 5.47
C ASP A 180 11.34 -13.54 5.58
N ASN A 181 10.69 -14.70 5.60
CA ASN A 181 9.24 -14.79 5.72
C ASN A 181 8.68 -14.24 7.04
N ALA A 182 9.50 -14.09 8.09
CA ALA A 182 9.02 -13.61 9.39
C ALA A 182 8.59 -12.13 9.32
N ALA A 183 9.24 -11.32 8.48
CA ALA A 183 8.87 -9.93 8.23
C ALA A 183 7.44 -9.78 7.66
N TYR A 184 6.91 -10.83 7.01
CA TYR A 184 5.62 -10.80 6.32
C TYR A 184 4.46 -11.37 7.13
N LYS A 185 4.68 -11.79 8.38
CA LYS A 185 3.61 -12.28 9.27
C LYS A 185 2.40 -11.32 9.36
N PRO A 186 2.57 -9.99 9.51
CA PRO A 186 1.42 -9.08 9.57
C PRO A 186 0.59 -9.07 8.27
N VAL A 187 1.25 -9.21 7.11
CA VAL A 187 0.57 -9.27 5.80
C VAL A 187 -0.16 -10.60 5.63
N ILE A 188 0.41 -11.70 6.12
CA ILE A 188 -0.26 -13.01 6.11
C ILE A 188 -1.54 -12.97 6.96
N GLU A 189 -1.50 -12.35 8.14
CA GLU A 189 -2.68 -12.15 8.99
C GLU A 189 -3.73 -11.29 8.30
N LEU A 190 -3.31 -10.19 7.67
CA LEU A 190 -4.19 -9.34 6.86
C LEU A 190 -4.89 -10.13 5.75
N ILE A 191 -4.16 -10.94 4.99
CA ILE A 191 -4.71 -11.73 3.89
C ILE A 191 -5.73 -12.74 4.42
N LYS A 192 -5.43 -13.43 5.54
CA LYS A 192 -6.38 -14.36 6.17
C LYS A 192 -7.68 -13.65 6.55
N PHE A 193 -7.58 -12.46 7.15
CA PHE A 193 -8.75 -11.65 7.48
C PHE A 193 -9.57 -11.28 6.23
N VAL A 194 -8.91 -10.84 5.16
CA VAL A 194 -9.59 -10.50 3.89
C VAL A 194 -10.28 -11.71 3.28
N ASP A 195 -9.65 -12.88 3.31
CA ASP A 195 -10.24 -14.14 2.82
C ASP A 195 -11.49 -14.53 3.62
N GLU A 196 -11.48 -14.35 4.94
CA GLU A 196 -12.65 -14.58 5.79
C GLU A 196 -13.80 -13.61 5.46
N LEU A 197 -13.51 -12.33 5.24
CA LEU A 197 -14.52 -11.36 4.79
C LEU A 197 -15.15 -11.77 3.45
N ARG A 198 -14.33 -12.20 2.49
CA ARG A 198 -14.80 -12.66 1.18
C ARG A 198 -15.71 -13.88 1.30
N LYS A 199 -15.34 -14.85 2.14
CA LYS A 199 -16.18 -16.04 2.41
C LYS A 199 -17.53 -15.68 3.03
N LYS A 200 -17.54 -14.78 4.02
CA LYS A 200 -18.79 -14.32 4.67
C LYS A 200 -19.72 -13.62 3.68
N LYS A 201 -19.19 -12.85 2.72
CA LYS A 201 -20.00 -12.18 1.69
C LYS A 201 -20.60 -13.16 0.66
N ALA A 202 -19.97 -14.31 0.46
CA ALA A 202 -20.41 -15.33 -0.49
C ALA A 202 -21.41 -16.34 0.11
N SER A 203 -21.68 -16.26 1.42
CA SER A 203 -22.65 -17.10 2.15
C SER A 203 -23.95 -16.35 2.36
#